data_AF-A0A0B8NSS6-F1
#
_entry.id   AF-A0A0B8NSS6-F1
#
_cell.length_a   1.000
_cell.length_b   1.000
_cell.length_c   1.000
_cell.angle_alpha   90.00
_cell.angle_beta   90.00
_cell.angle_gamma   90.00
#
_symmetry.space_group_name_H-M   'P 1'
#
loop_
_entity.id
_entity.type
_entity.pdbx_description
1 polymer ?
#
loop_
_entity_poly.entity_id
_entity_poly.type
_entity_poly.pdbx_seq_one_letter_code
_entity_poly.pdbx_strand_id
1 'polypeptide(L)'
;MSALYGSEALGGVINVITKQPENEWRSQLNGDYGYRDDDNGGEYNVGFNTSGALIDDELYLSFSVAQSARDAWSPYSGSATDSNGNVYDRSQATALEERDTLSVAGSLLWYINRTTTLPLISHTLTMIVKVSSNRLRV
;
A
#
# COMPACT_ATOMS: atom_id res chain seq x y z
N MET A 1 -17.25 -9.40 -25.27
CA MET A 1 -16.54 -8.46 -24.37
C MET A 1 -16.10 -9.24 -23.14
N SER A 2 -14.84 -9.70 -23.06
CA SER A 2 -14.32 -10.48 -21.93
C SER A 2 -12.78 -10.63 -21.91
N ALA A 3 -12.03 -9.92 -22.75
CA ALA A 3 -10.75 -10.46 -23.25
C ALA A 3 -9.48 -9.72 -22.83
N LEU A 4 -9.54 -8.75 -21.91
CA LEU A 4 -8.31 -8.03 -21.50
C LEU A 4 -7.72 -8.54 -20.17
N TYR A 5 -8.54 -9.11 -19.27
CA TYR A 5 -8.09 -9.54 -17.93
C TYR A 5 -8.54 -10.95 -17.51
N GLY A 6 -9.04 -11.76 -18.45
CA GLY A 6 -9.40 -13.16 -18.18
C GLY A 6 -10.58 -13.35 -17.21
N SER A 7 -10.89 -14.61 -16.90
CA SER A 7 -12.03 -15.05 -16.09
C SER A 7 -11.98 -14.66 -14.61
N GLU A 8 -10.89 -14.04 -14.16
CA GLU A 8 -10.66 -13.65 -12.75
C GLU A 8 -11.24 -12.26 -12.43
N ALA A 9 -11.70 -11.52 -13.44
CA ALA A 9 -12.17 -10.13 -13.32
C ALA A 9 -13.70 -9.98 -13.13
N LEU A 10 -14.40 -11.02 -12.66
CA LEU A 10 -15.87 -10.97 -12.47
C LEU A 10 -16.33 -9.86 -11.50
N GLY A 11 -15.47 -9.45 -10.57
CA GLY A 11 -15.71 -8.33 -9.64
C GLY A 11 -15.17 -6.97 -10.10
N GLY A 12 -14.47 -6.90 -11.25
CA GLY A 12 -13.77 -5.71 -11.75
C GLY A 12 -12.24 -5.75 -11.56
N VAL A 13 -11.53 -4.77 -12.13
CA VAL A 13 -10.06 -4.65 -12.07
C VAL A 13 -9.68 -3.27 -11.54
N ILE A 14 -8.77 -3.23 -10.56
CA ILE A 14 -8.15 -2.00 -10.08
C ILE A 14 -6.74 -1.95 -10.66
N ASN A 15 -6.44 -0.91 -11.43
CA ASN A 15 -5.11 -0.69 -11.98
C ASN A 15 -4.38 0.39 -11.19
N VAL A 16 -3.20 0.07 -10.67
CA VAL A 16 -2.34 1.01 -9.96
C VAL A 16 -1.13 1.30 -10.84
N ILE A 17 -1.05 2.51 -11.38
CA ILE A 17 0.04 2.96 -12.25
C ILE A 17 1.02 3.78 -11.41
N THR A 18 2.25 3.30 -11.27
CA THR A 18 3.33 4.04 -10.63
C THR A 18 3.95 5.05 -11.61
N LYS A 19 4.60 6.09 -11.08
CA LYS A 19 5.34 7.05 -11.91
C LYS A 19 6.48 6.35 -12.64
N GLN A 20 6.66 6.65 -13.92
CA GLN A 20 7.76 6.12 -14.71
C GLN A 20 9.06 6.86 -14.36
N PRO A 21 10.21 6.16 -14.30
CA PRO A 21 11.50 6.81 -14.08
C PRO A 21 11.91 7.64 -15.30
N GLU A 22 12.57 8.77 -15.05
CA GLU A 22 13.17 9.64 -16.06
C GLU A 22 14.70 9.61 -15.90
N ASN A 23 15.44 10.25 -16.81
CA ASN A 23 16.91 10.30 -16.68
C ASN A 23 17.35 11.05 -15.40
N GLU A 24 16.58 12.05 -14.99
CA GLU A 24 16.82 12.76 -13.74
C GLU A 24 16.32 11.95 -12.54
N TRP A 25 17.13 11.89 -11.50
CA TRP A 25 16.71 11.34 -10.21
C TRP A 25 15.67 12.24 -9.56
N ARG A 26 14.51 11.67 -9.24
CA ARG A 26 13.44 12.32 -8.49
C ARG A 26 13.20 11.54 -7.21
N SER A 27 13.13 12.26 -6.09
CA SER A 27 12.79 11.68 -4.79
C SER A 27 11.59 12.42 -4.20
N GLN A 28 10.68 11.67 -3.59
CA GLN A 28 9.47 12.19 -2.97
C GLN A 28 9.32 11.57 -1.59
N LEU A 29 9.14 12.43 -0.58
CA LEU A 29 8.76 12.05 0.76
C LEU A 29 7.31 12.52 1.00
N ASN A 30 6.48 11.68 1.58
CA ASN A 30 5.12 12.02 2.00
C ASN A 30 4.90 11.56 3.44
N GLY A 31 4.07 12.31 4.17
CA GLY A 31 3.75 12.04 5.56
C GLY A 31 2.39 12.60 5.89
N ASP A 32 1.53 11.77 6.46
CA ASP A 32 0.17 12.08 6.85
C ASP A 32 -0.07 11.56 8.26
N TYR A 33 -0.76 12.36 9.08
CA TYR A 33 -1.14 12.00 10.44
C TYR A 33 -2.61 12.37 10.67
N GLY A 34 -3.36 11.44 11.25
CA GLY A 34 -4.74 11.60 11.64
C GLY A 34 -4.90 11.27 13.12
N TYR A 35 -5.73 12.06 13.79
CA TYR A 35 -6.06 11.87 15.20
C TYR A 35 -7.58 11.87 15.35
N ARG A 36 -8.08 11.00 16.24
CA ARG A 36 -9.50 10.85 16.53
C ARG A 36 -9.76 11.25 17.99
N ASP A 37 -10.59 12.28 18.17
CA ASP A 37 -10.90 12.82 19.50
C ASP A 37 -11.72 11.86 20.37
N ASP A 38 -12.55 11.01 19.75
CA ASP A 38 -13.51 10.14 20.44
C ASP A 38 -12.86 9.07 21.31
N ASP A 39 -11.77 8.46 20.84
CA ASP A 39 -11.05 7.37 21.51
C ASP A 39 -9.55 7.65 21.68
N ASN A 40 -9.11 8.87 21.37
CA ASN A 40 -7.71 9.29 21.41
C ASN A 40 -6.81 8.45 20.47
N GLY A 41 -7.40 7.79 19.47
CA GLY A 41 -6.72 6.90 18.53
C GLY A 41 -6.07 7.64 17.37
N GLY A 42 -4.89 7.17 16.96
CA GLY A 42 -4.11 7.75 15.86
C GLY A 42 -4.06 6.87 14.61
N GLU A 43 -3.79 7.50 13.48
CA GLU A 43 -3.30 6.86 12.27
C GLU A 43 -2.17 7.70 11.66
N TYR A 44 -1.11 7.06 11.19
CA TYR A 44 -0.07 7.73 10.43
C TYR A 44 0.32 6.94 9.20
N ASN A 45 0.78 7.66 8.18
CA ASN A 45 1.30 7.11 6.95
C ASN A 45 2.56 7.90 6.59
N VAL A 46 3.67 7.22 6.31
CA VAL A 46 4.91 7.82 5.83
C VAL A 46 5.39 7.03 4.63
N GLY A 47 5.74 7.73 3.56
CA GLY A 47 6.20 7.13 2.32
C GLY A 47 7.44 7.83 1.79
N PHE A 48 8.35 7.06 1.23
CA PHE A 48 9.50 7.54 0.48
C PHE A 48 9.56 6.82 -0.86
N ASN A 49 9.71 7.60 -1.92
CA ASN A 49 9.81 7.10 -3.29
C ASN A 49 11.00 7.76 -3.96
N THR A 50 11.78 7.00 -4.71
CA THR A 50 12.89 7.53 -5.49
C THR A 50 13.01 6.76 -6.80
N SER A 51 13.27 7.47 -7.88
CA SER A 51 13.42 6.86 -9.20
C SER A 51 14.31 7.71 -10.10
N GLY A 52 15.01 7.06 -11.03
CA GLY A 52 15.91 7.72 -11.98
C GLY A 52 16.65 6.73 -12.87
N ALA A 53 17.46 7.25 -13.79
CA ALA A 53 18.38 6.43 -14.57
C ALA A 53 19.63 6.04 -13.75
N LEU A 54 20.04 4.77 -13.85
CA LEU A 54 21.42 4.36 -13.52
C LEU A 54 22.33 4.54 -14.72
N ILE A 55 21.80 4.34 -15.93
CA ILE A 55 22.46 4.58 -17.20
C ILE A 55 21.46 5.32 -18.09
N ASP A 56 21.80 6.55 -18.48
CA ASP A 56 20.92 7.41 -19.27
C ASP A 56 20.43 6.70 -20.54
N ASP A 57 19.11 6.78 -20.75
CA ASP A 57 18.37 6.17 -21.87
C ASP A 57 18.44 4.64 -21.96
N GLU A 58 18.97 3.95 -20.94
CA GLU A 58 19.16 2.51 -20.98
C GLU A 58 18.65 1.78 -19.75
N LEU A 59 19.07 2.20 -18.55
CA LEU A 59 18.76 1.47 -17.32
C LEU A 59 18.18 2.42 -16.29
N TYR A 60 17.00 2.08 -15.78
CA TYR A 60 16.29 2.85 -14.77
C TYR A 60 15.95 2.00 -13.55
N LEU A 61 15.96 2.65 -12.39
CA LEU A 61 15.57 2.06 -11.11
C LEU A 61 14.45 2.92 -10.52
N SER A 62 13.47 2.24 -9.94
CA SER A 62 12.50 2.85 -9.04
C SER A 62 12.46 2.07 -7.75
N PHE A 63 12.39 2.78 -6.64
CA PHE A 63 12.28 2.22 -5.30
C PHE A 63 11.25 3.02 -4.50
N SER A 64 10.42 2.30 -3.76
CA SER A 64 9.40 2.87 -2.90
C SER A 64 9.30 2.10 -1.60
N VAL A 65 9.20 2.81 -0.50
CA VAL A 65 8.91 2.27 0.82
C VAL A 65 7.80 3.09 1.45
N ALA A 66 6.84 2.43 2.09
CA ALA A 66 5.78 3.07 2.83
C ALA A 66 5.51 2.30 4.12
N GLN A 67 5.38 3.04 5.22
CA GLN A 67 4.97 2.53 6.50
C GLN A 67 3.67 3.22 6.92
N SER A 68 2.73 2.45 7.42
CA SER A 68 1.52 2.99 8.01
C SER A 68 1.09 2.20 9.22
N ALA A 69 0.63 2.90 10.24
CA ALA A 69 -0.01 2.27 11.37
C ALA A 69 -1.27 3.03 11.77
N ARG A 70 -2.25 2.27 12.25
CA ARG A 70 -3.50 2.78 12.79
C ARG A 70 -3.88 2.02 14.05
N ASP A 71 -4.47 2.74 14.99
CA ASP A 71 -5.03 2.15 16.19
C ASP A 71 -6.39 1.51 15.90
N ALA A 72 -6.74 0.52 16.72
CA ALA A 72 -8.08 -0.05 16.72
C ALA A 72 -9.14 1.01 17.09
N TRP A 73 -10.37 0.80 16.64
CA TRP A 73 -11.51 1.64 17.01
C TRP A 73 -12.72 0.78 17.31
N SER A 74 -13.37 1.05 18.44
CA SER A 74 -14.69 0.50 18.75
C SER A 74 -15.74 1.61 18.74
N PRO A 75 -16.84 1.45 17.99
CA PRO A 75 -17.92 2.43 17.95
C PRO A 75 -18.85 2.36 19.18
N TYR A 76 -18.66 1.38 20.07
CA TYR A 76 -19.51 1.18 21.25
C TYR A 76 -18.66 1.17 22.51
N SER A 77 -19.13 1.87 23.54
CA SER A 77 -18.56 1.84 24.88
C SER A 77 -19.59 1.31 25.90
N GLY A 78 -19.09 0.69 26.98
CA GLY A 78 -19.92 0.19 28.08
C GLY A 78 -20.45 -1.24 27.88
N SER A 79 -21.11 -1.76 28.92
CA SER A 79 -21.60 -3.14 28.97
C SER A 79 -23.06 -3.27 28.54
N ALA A 80 -23.38 -4.33 27.78
CA ALA A 80 -24.75 -4.74 27.51
C ALA A 80 -25.06 -6.09 28.17
N THR A 81 -26.32 -6.29 28.50
CA THR A 81 -26.84 -7.55 29.01
C THR A 81 -27.55 -8.28 27.87
N ASP A 82 -27.20 -9.54 27.62
CA ASP A 82 -27.92 -10.37 26.66
C ASP A 82 -29.30 -10.78 27.20
N SER A 83 -30.12 -11.40 26.35
CA SER A 83 -31.43 -11.94 26.76
C SER A 83 -31.34 -13.04 27.82
N ASN A 84 -30.15 -13.56 28.10
CA ASN A 84 -29.87 -14.62 29.06
C ASN A 84 -29.32 -14.06 30.39
N GLY A 85 -29.17 -12.74 30.53
CA GLY A 85 -28.66 -12.08 31.73
C GLY A 85 -27.13 -11.97 31.82
N ASN A 86 -26.38 -12.40 30.79
CA ASN A 86 -24.92 -12.26 30.78
C ASN A 86 -24.53 -10.84 30.40
N VAL A 87 -23.66 -10.24 31.22
CA VAL A 87 -23.08 -8.93 30.94
C VAL A 87 -21.84 -9.12 30.08
N TYR A 88 -21.81 -8.48 28.91
CA TYR A 88 -20.65 -8.44 28.03
C TYR A 88 -20.25 -6.99 27.75
N ASP A 89 -18.95 -6.76 27.62
CA ASP A 89 -18.40 -5.46 27.28
C ASP A 89 -18.49 -5.23 25.77
N ARG A 90 -19.16 -4.15 25.35
CA ARG A 90 -19.35 -3.83 23.93
C ARG A 90 -18.10 -3.21 23.31
N SER A 91 -17.18 -2.69 24.13
CA SER A 91 -15.92 -2.12 23.63
C SER A 91 -14.95 -3.17 23.08
N GLN A 92 -15.23 -4.46 23.35
CA GLN A 92 -14.49 -5.59 22.78
C GLN A 92 -14.80 -5.80 21.29
N ALA A 93 -15.88 -5.22 20.78
CA ALA A 93 -16.22 -5.27 19.35
C ALA A 93 -15.54 -4.10 18.63
N THR A 94 -14.38 -4.37 18.04
CA THR A 94 -13.63 -3.44 17.19
C THR A 94 -14.25 -3.35 15.80
N ALA A 95 -14.54 -2.13 15.32
CA ALA A 95 -14.93 -1.89 13.93
C ALA A 95 -13.70 -1.68 13.03
N LEU A 96 -12.62 -1.11 13.60
CA LEU A 96 -11.31 -1.07 12.98
C LEU A 96 -10.32 -1.81 13.87
N GLU A 97 -9.52 -2.66 13.25
CA GLU A 97 -8.43 -3.37 13.91
C GLU A 97 -7.15 -2.54 13.95
N GLU A 98 -6.34 -2.76 14.98
CA GLU A 98 -4.97 -2.24 15.02
C GLU A 98 -4.18 -2.88 13.88
N ARG A 99 -3.54 -2.04 13.07
CA ARG A 99 -2.79 -2.49 11.91
C ARG A 99 -1.51 -1.71 11.76
N ASP A 100 -0.41 -2.44 11.64
CA ASP A 100 0.89 -1.92 11.21
C ASP A 100 1.25 -2.56 9.87
N THR A 101 1.65 -1.74 8.90
CA THR A 101 1.90 -2.13 7.53
C THR A 101 3.20 -1.53 7.03
N LEU A 102 4.11 -2.39 6.58
CA LEU A 102 5.30 -2.01 5.83
C LEU A 102 5.15 -2.53 4.39
N SER A 103 5.30 -1.62 3.43
CA SER A 103 5.28 -1.94 2.00
C SER A 103 6.59 -1.48 1.38
N VAL A 104 7.24 -2.37 0.64
CA VAL A 104 8.46 -2.10 -0.11
C VAL A 104 8.24 -2.55 -1.54
N ALA A 105 8.55 -1.70 -2.51
CA ALA A 105 8.57 -2.09 -3.90
C ALA A 105 9.80 -1.53 -4.61
N GLY A 106 10.31 -2.32 -5.54
CA GLY A 106 11.42 -1.93 -6.40
C GLY A 106 11.15 -2.41 -7.83
N SER A 107 11.53 -1.60 -8.81
CA SER A 107 11.51 -2.01 -10.21
C SER A 107 12.76 -1.59 -10.95
N LEU A 108 13.19 -2.44 -11.89
CA LEU A 108 14.28 -2.18 -12.81
C LEU A 108 13.74 -2.24 -14.23
N LEU A 109 14.03 -1.21 -15.03
CA LEU A 109 13.64 -1.10 -16.43
C LEU A 109 14.90 -0.97 -17.30
N TRP A 110 15.09 -1.89 -18.24
CA TRP A 110 16.26 -1.92 -19.12
C TRP A 110 15.88 -1.96 -20.60
N TYR A 111 16.48 -1.07 -21.39
CA TYR A 111 16.32 -0.95 -22.84
C TYR A 111 17.56 -1.48 -23.59
N ILE A 112 17.41 -2.62 -24.30
CA ILE A 112 18.56 -3.37 -24.86
C ILE A 112 18.95 -2.92 -26.29
N ASN A 113 18.29 -1.91 -26.90
CA ASN A 113 18.66 -1.48 -28.26
C ASN A 113 18.35 0.00 -28.50
N ARG A 114 19.38 0.79 -28.87
CA ARG A 114 19.29 2.24 -29.13
C ARG A 114 19.01 2.60 -30.60
N THR A 115 18.89 1.62 -31.50
CA THR A 115 19.02 1.86 -32.96
C THR A 115 17.72 1.84 -33.76
N THR A 116 16.58 1.52 -33.14
CA THR A 116 15.29 1.46 -33.84
C THR A 116 14.30 2.34 -33.12
N THR A 117 13.52 3.13 -33.85
CA THR A 117 12.41 3.99 -33.39
C THR A 117 11.29 3.24 -32.63
N LEU A 118 11.47 1.94 -32.40
CA LEU A 118 10.62 1.05 -31.61
C LEU A 118 11.53 0.34 -30.60
N PRO A 119 11.35 0.55 -29.28
CA PRO A 119 12.07 -0.23 -28.27
C PRO A 119 11.62 -1.69 -28.39
N LEU A 120 12.43 -2.51 -29.07
CA LEU A 120 12.03 -3.85 -29.49
C LEU A 120 11.95 -4.83 -28.32
N ILE A 121 12.64 -4.55 -27.21
CA ILE A 121 12.67 -5.38 -26.00
C ILE A 121 12.93 -4.48 -24.79
N SER A 122 11.93 -4.32 -23.92
CA SER A 122 12.11 -3.75 -22.58
C SER A 122 11.83 -4.84 -21.55
N HIS A 123 12.76 -5.07 -20.63
CA HIS A 123 12.55 -5.98 -19.51
C HIS A 123 12.21 -5.14 -18.28
N THR A 124 11.07 -5.43 -17.65
CA THR A 124 10.66 -4.83 -16.39
C THR A 124 10.62 -5.92 -15.34
N LEU A 125 11.46 -5.82 -14.31
CA LEU A 125 11.36 -6.65 -13.12
C LEU A 125 10.76 -5.80 -12.01
N THR A 126 9.58 -6.17 -11.53
CA THR A 126 8.90 -5.50 -10.42
C THR A 126 8.78 -6.46 -9.25
N MET A 127 9.32 -6.07 -8.09
CA MET A 127 9.16 -6.82 -6.84
C MET A 127 8.37 -5.95 -5.87
N ILE A 128 7.28 -6.49 -5.34
CA ILE A 128 6.45 -5.85 -4.32
C ILE A 128 6.39 -6.79 -3.12
N VAL A 129 6.81 -6.29 -1.96
CA VAL A 129 6.73 -6.99 -0.68
C VAL A 129 5.89 -6.14 0.26
N LYS A 130 4.81 -6.72 0.77
CA LYS A 130 3.95 -6.10 1.77
C LYS A 130 3.88 -7.00 2.99
N VAL A 131 4.26 -6.45 4.14
CA VAL A 131 4.13 -7.11 5.45
C VAL A 131 3.11 -6.32 6.24
N SER A 132 2.09 -6.99 6.75
CA SER A 132 1.06 -6.39 7.60
C SER A 132 0.93 -7.26 8.85
N SER A 133 0.90 -6.63 10.03
CA SER A 133 0.60 -7.29 11.29
C SER A 133 -0.69 -6.71 11.86
N ASN A 134 -1.59 -7.59 12.30
CA ASN A 134 -2.77 -7.22 13.07
C ASN A 134 -2.58 -7.76 14.48
N ARG A 135 -2.73 -6.92 15.51
CA ARG A 135 -2.80 -7.35 16.90
C ARG A 135 -4.24 -7.22 17.37
N LEU A 136 -4.92 -8.36 17.48
CA LEU A 136 -6.19 -8.45 18.20
C LEU A 136 -5.89 -8.31 19.70
N ARG A 137 -6.47 -7.29 20.35
CA ARG A 137 -6.57 -7.30 21.81
C ARG A 137 -7.77 -8.19 22.17
N VAL A 138 -7.48 -9.32 22.80
CA VAL A 138 -8.46 -10.24 23.43
C VAL A 138 -8.57 -9.89 24.91
#